data_AF-A0A843KQX4-F1
#
_entry.id   AF-A0A843KQX4-F1
#
_cell.length_a   1.000
_cell.length_b   1.000
_cell.length_c   1.000
_cell.angle_alpha   90.00
_cell.angle_beta   90.00
_cell.angle_gamma   90.00
#
_symmetry.space_group_name_H-M   'P 1'
#
loop_
_entity.id
_entity.type
_entity.pdbx_description
1 polymer ?
#
loop_
_entity_poly.entity_id
_entity_poly.type
_entity_poly.pdbx_seq_one_letter_code
_entity_poly.pdbx_strand_id
1 'polypeptide(L)'
;MADYMDLADIAERLFEASDDDDERLAGRLDTLDEETRRALLASDLLNAYQVFYFWFRETPDDLAMERLQLHAASDLARGIVIDEIDIYDLVFSVKGGNPVLVLTDGENTLARFEGERAYGEILEYLDEHP
;
A
#
# COMPACT_ATOMS: atom_id res chain seq x y z
N MET A 1 -11.68 12.62 -15.35
CA MET A 1 -12.39 11.67 -14.47
C MET A 1 -12.74 10.45 -15.31
N ALA A 2 -11.88 9.43 -15.28
CA ALA A 2 -12.17 8.14 -15.89
C ALA A 2 -13.42 7.53 -15.21
N ASP A 3 -14.32 6.93 -15.99
CA ASP A 3 -15.44 6.20 -15.41
C ASP A 3 -14.93 4.90 -14.77
N TYR A 4 -15.67 4.33 -13.83
CA TYR A 4 -15.26 3.10 -13.14
C TYR A 4 -15.03 1.94 -14.12
N MET A 5 -15.84 1.87 -15.20
CA MET A 5 -15.65 0.88 -16.27
C MET A 5 -14.31 1.06 -17.00
N ASP A 6 -13.90 2.30 -17.27
CA ASP A 6 -12.61 2.56 -17.90
C ASP A 6 -11.45 2.14 -16.98
N LEU A 7 -11.57 2.38 -15.66
CA LEU A 7 -10.56 1.95 -14.69
C LEU A 7 -10.49 0.42 -14.58
N ALA A 8 -11.61 -0.27 -14.62
CA ALA A 8 -11.66 -1.73 -14.60
C ALA A 8 -10.97 -2.34 -15.83
N ASP A 9 -11.25 -1.81 -17.02
CA ASP A 9 -10.59 -2.24 -18.26
C ASP A 9 -9.07 -1.99 -18.21
N ILE A 10 -8.65 -0.87 -17.63
CA ILE A 10 -7.22 -0.57 -17.43
C ILE A 10 -6.60 -1.57 -16.45
N ALA A 11 -7.25 -1.83 -15.32
CA ALA A 11 -6.76 -2.79 -14.32
C ALA A 11 -6.60 -4.19 -14.91
N GLU A 12 -7.60 -4.70 -15.64
CA GLU A 12 -7.54 -6.01 -16.30
C GLU A 12 -6.35 -6.12 -17.25
N ARG A 13 -6.13 -5.08 -18.08
CA ARG A 13 -4.99 -5.04 -19.01
C ARG A 13 -3.64 -4.95 -18.29
N LEU A 14 -3.58 -4.29 -17.13
CA LEU A 14 -2.37 -4.26 -16.31
C LEU A 14 -2.07 -5.65 -15.75
N PHE A 15 -3.06 -6.36 -15.24
CA PHE A 15 -2.90 -7.72 -14.72
C PHE A 15 -2.46 -8.68 -15.82
N GLU A 16 -3.13 -8.68 -16.97
CA GLU A 16 -2.74 -9.50 -18.13
C GLU A 16 -1.30 -9.20 -18.59
N ALA A 17 -0.91 -7.92 -18.62
CA ALA A 17 0.43 -7.52 -19.02
C ALA A 17 1.51 -7.78 -17.97
N SER A 18 1.11 -8.06 -16.73
CA SER A 18 2.01 -8.28 -15.59
C SER A 18 2.17 -9.77 -15.28
N ASP A 19 1.31 -10.65 -15.78
CA ASP A 19 1.40 -12.11 -15.55
C ASP A 19 1.37 -12.44 -14.04
N ASP A 20 0.47 -11.77 -13.31
CA ASP A 20 0.31 -11.83 -11.86
C ASP A 20 1.57 -11.50 -11.03
N ASP A 21 2.54 -10.81 -11.63
CA ASP A 21 3.77 -10.35 -10.97
C ASP A 21 3.62 -8.90 -10.48
N ASP A 22 3.69 -8.71 -9.15
CA ASP A 22 3.49 -7.41 -8.51
C ASP A 22 4.60 -6.40 -8.87
N GLU A 23 5.83 -6.85 -9.11
CA GLU A 23 6.94 -5.98 -9.54
C GLU A 23 6.66 -5.41 -10.92
N ARG A 24 6.23 -6.27 -11.84
CA ARG A 24 5.81 -5.85 -13.17
C ARG A 24 4.61 -4.94 -13.11
N LEU A 25 3.59 -5.26 -12.31
CA LEU A 25 2.41 -4.44 -12.13
C LEU A 25 2.78 -3.04 -11.68
N ALA A 26 3.63 -2.94 -10.66
CA ALA A 26 4.11 -1.68 -10.14
C ALA A 26 4.86 -0.87 -11.20
N GLY A 27 5.73 -1.52 -11.98
CA GLY A 27 6.41 -0.88 -13.11
C GLY A 27 5.48 -0.40 -14.22
N ARG A 28 4.35 -1.10 -14.45
CA ARG A 28 3.32 -0.67 -15.40
C ARG A 28 2.51 0.51 -14.88
N LEU A 29 2.15 0.50 -13.59
CA LEU A 29 1.47 1.62 -12.93
C LEU A 29 2.29 2.91 -13.06
N ASP A 30 3.62 2.85 -13.02
CA ASP A 30 4.49 4.01 -13.24
C ASP A 30 4.35 4.67 -14.62
N THR A 31 3.91 3.91 -15.62
CA THR A 31 3.74 4.42 -17.00
C THR A 31 2.41 5.13 -17.23
N LEU A 32 1.46 5.00 -16.30
CA LEU A 32 0.17 5.66 -16.36
C LEU A 32 0.29 7.14 -16.01
N ASP A 33 -0.67 7.94 -16.48
CA ASP A 33 -0.82 9.30 -16.02
C ASP A 33 -1.20 9.34 -14.53
N GLU A 34 -0.87 10.45 -13.87
CA GLU A 34 -1.04 10.62 -12.43
C GLU A 34 -2.50 10.49 -11.96
N GLU A 35 -3.47 10.94 -12.78
CA GLU A 35 -4.89 10.88 -12.44
C GLU A 35 -5.37 9.43 -12.45
N THR A 36 -5.13 8.70 -13.53
CA THR A 36 -5.50 7.29 -13.68
C THR A 36 -4.82 6.43 -12.61
N ARG A 37 -3.51 6.65 -12.39
CA ARG A 37 -2.75 5.91 -11.39
C ARG A 37 -3.32 6.12 -9.99
N ARG A 38 -3.59 7.36 -9.59
CA ARG A 38 -4.20 7.65 -8.29
C ARG A 38 -5.58 7.03 -8.14
N ALA A 39 -6.38 7.04 -9.19
CA ALA A 39 -7.70 6.43 -9.16
C ALA A 39 -7.61 4.92 -8.93
N LEU A 40 -6.69 4.22 -9.61
CA LEU A 40 -6.45 2.78 -9.41
C LEU A 40 -5.97 2.46 -7.99
N LEU A 41 -4.96 3.19 -7.51
CA LEU A 41 -4.39 3.02 -6.15
C LEU A 41 -5.37 3.34 -5.02
N ALA A 42 -6.55 3.89 -5.32
CA ALA A 42 -7.61 4.20 -4.36
C ALA A 42 -8.92 3.44 -4.65
N SER A 43 -8.91 2.50 -5.59
CA SER A 43 -10.10 1.74 -6.04
C SER A 43 -10.20 0.36 -5.38
N ASP A 44 -11.27 -0.37 -5.66
CA ASP A 44 -11.41 -1.78 -5.27
C ASP A 44 -10.81 -2.76 -6.30
N LEU A 45 -10.15 -2.24 -7.35
CA LEU A 45 -9.60 -3.04 -8.45
C LEU A 45 -8.21 -3.61 -8.13
N LEU A 46 -7.52 -3.00 -7.16
CA LEU A 46 -6.25 -3.46 -6.64
C LEU A 46 -6.43 -3.83 -5.16
N ASN A 47 -5.63 -4.77 -4.68
CA ASN A 47 -5.54 -5.04 -3.25
C ASN A 47 -4.53 -4.08 -2.57
N ALA A 48 -4.56 -4.01 -1.24
CA ALA A 48 -3.66 -3.12 -0.51
C ALA A 48 -2.19 -3.53 -0.62
N TYR A 49 -1.90 -4.81 -0.87
CA TYR A 49 -0.52 -5.30 -1.07
C TYR A 49 0.09 -4.75 -2.37
N GLN A 50 -0.67 -4.71 -3.46
CA GLN A 50 -0.22 -4.14 -4.73
C GLN A 50 0.10 -2.66 -4.61
N VAL A 51 -0.70 -1.92 -3.81
CA VAL A 51 -0.43 -0.51 -3.51
C VAL A 51 0.79 -0.35 -2.61
N PHE A 52 0.95 -1.22 -1.61
CA PHE A 52 2.13 -1.25 -0.76
C PHE A 52 3.40 -1.46 -1.62
N TYR A 53 3.42 -2.49 -2.46
CA TYR A 53 4.55 -2.80 -3.32
C TYR A 53 4.81 -1.67 -4.32
N PHE A 54 3.78 -1.06 -4.89
CA PHE A 54 3.92 0.10 -5.78
C PHE A 54 4.70 1.25 -5.12
N TRP A 55 4.41 1.55 -3.85
CA TRP A 55 5.02 2.66 -3.13
C TRP A 55 6.42 2.35 -2.60
N PHE A 56 6.62 1.17 -2.02
CA PHE A 56 7.85 0.86 -1.29
C PHE A 56 8.85 0.05 -2.13
N ARG A 57 8.37 -0.71 -3.13
CA ARG A 57 9.18 -1.68 -3.90
C ARG A 57 9.88 -2.70 -3.00
N GLU A 58 9.23 -3.02 -1.89
CA GLU A 58 9.68 -3.97 -0.88
C GLU A 58 8.57 -4.99 -0.63
N THR A 59 8.98 -6.20 -0.23
CA THR A 59 8.07 -7.25 0.20
C THR A 59 8.03 -7.24 1.73
N PRO A 60 6.87 -7.03 2.36
CA PRO A 60 6.76 -7.13 3.80
C PRO A 60 6.83 -8.60 4.25
N ASP A 61 6.79 -8.86 5.55
CA ASP A 61 6.68 -10.24 6.03
C ASP A 61 5.39 -10.93 5.56
N ASP A 62 5.35 -12.26 5.66
CA ASP A 62 4.25 -13.07 5.17
C ASP A 62 2.90 -12.69 5.81
N LEU A 63 2.89 -12.34 7.11
CA LEU A 63 1.65 -12.00 7.82
C LEU A 63 1.09 -10.65 7.34
N ALA A 64 1.96 -9.65 7.21
CA ALA A 64 1.60 -8.35 6.69
C ALA A 64 1.17 -8.44 5.22
N MET A 65 1.85 -9.25 4.41
CA MET A 65 1.46 -9.52 3.03
C MET A 65 0.06 -10.16 2.96
N GLU A 66 -0.20 -11.22 3.74
CA GLU A 66 -1.51 -11.88 3.81
C GLU A 66 -2.62 -10.90 4.19
N ARG A 67 -2.41 -10.09 5.24
CA ARG A 67 -3.36 -9.06 5.68
C ARG A 67 -3.64 -8.07 4.56
N LEU A 68 -2.60 -7.54 3.92
CA LEU A 68 -2.74 -6.59 2.82
C LEU A 68 -3.47 -7.16 1.60
N GLN A 69 -3.27 -8.44 1.28
CA GLN A 69 -3.97 -9.11 0.16
C GLN A 69 -5.47 -9.31 0.43
N LEU A 70 -5.89 -9.37 1.71
CA LEU A 70 -7.30 -9.50 2.10
C LEU A 70 -8.10 -8.20 2.00
N HIS A 71 -7.42 -7.06 1.84
CA HIS A 71 -8.03 -5.73 1.80
C HIS A 71 -7.95 -5.10 0.42
N ALA A 72 -8.97 -4.31 0.08
CA ALA A 72 -8.95 -3.51 -1.13
C ALA A 72 -8.03 -2.30 -0.96
N ALA A 73 -7.50 -1.77 -2.06
CA ALA A 73 -6.73 -0.53 -2.04
C ALA A 73 -7.55 0.66 -1.49
N SER A 74 -8.85 0.68 -1.72
CA SER A 74 -9.76 1.70 -1.16
C SER A 74 -9.80 1.72 0.38
N ASP A 75 -9.56 0.58 1.03
CA ASP A 75 -9.55 0.47 2.50
C ASP A 75 -8.37 1.27 3.11
N LEU A 76 -7.30 1.51 2.35
CA LEU A 76 -6.15 2.32 2.76
C LEU A 76 -6.52 3.77 3.09
N ALA A 77 -7.67 4.26 2.62
CA ALA A 77 -8.19 5.56 3.02
C ALA A 77 -8.49 5.61 4.54
N ARG A 78 -8.87 4.47 5.14
CA ARG A 78 -9.11 4.33 6.59
C ARG A 78 -7.86 3.88 7.34
N GLY A 79 -6.97 3.17 6.66
CA GLY A 79 -5.77 2.56 7.23
C GLY A 79 -6.03 1.11 7.62
N ILE A 80 -5.02 0.28 7.43
CA ILE A 80 -5.06 -1.17 7.65
C ILE A 80 -3.94 -1.51 8.63
N VAL A 81 -4.27 -2.26 9.68
CA VAL A 81 -3.25 -2.85 10.56
C VAL A 81 -2.57 -3.97 9.78
N ILE A 82 -1.29 -3.79 9.49
CA ILE A 82 -0.50 -4.76 8.72
C ILE A 82 0.33 -5.66 9.63
N ASP A 83 0.76 -5.16 10.78
CA ASP A 83 1.52 -5.94 11.76
C ASP A 83 1.19 -5.50 13.20
N GLU A 84 1.45 -6.39 14.17
CA GLU A 84 1.25 -6.17 15.60
C GLU A 84 2.57 -6.44 16.33
N ILE A 85 3.14 -5.39 16.94
CA ILE A 85 4.47 -5.40 17.56
C ILE A 85 4.32 -5.07 19.04
N ASP A 86 4.35 -6.12 19.86
CA ASP A 86 4.07 -6.07 21.31
C ASP A 86 2.71 -5.42 21.62
N ILE A 87 2.70 -4.17 22.11
CA ILE A 87 1.48 -3.40 22.41
C ILE A 87 1.09 -2.42 21.30
N TYR A 88 1.86 -2.36 20.21
CA TYR A 88 1.69 -1.39 19.14
C TYR A 88 1.19 -2.05 17.85
N ASP A 89 0.30 -1.36 17.15
CA ASP A 89 -0.15 -1.70 15.82
C ASP A 89 0.65 -0.91 14.78
N LEU A 90 1.15 -1.61 13.76
CA LEU A 90 1.68 -1.01 12.54
C LEU A 90 0.55 -0.82 11.53
N VAL A 91 0.19 0.42 11.26
CA VAL A 91 -0.91 0.80 10.37
C VAL A 91 -0.36 1.37 9.07
N PHE A 92 -0.72 0.77 7.94
CA PHE A 92 -0.48 1.31 6.61
C PHE A 92 -1.71 2.03 6.08
N SER A 93 -1.51 3.23 5.51
CA SER A 93 -2.58 4.01 4.88
C SER A 93 -2.05 4.86 3.73
N VAL A 94 -2.95 5.36 2.89
CA VAL A 94 -2.62 6.35 1.85
C VAL A 94 -3.41 7.62 2.12
N LYS A 95 -2.70 8.72 2.40
CA LYS A 95 -3.30 10.03 2.72
C LYS A 95 -2.84 11.07 1.70
N GLY A 96 -3.79 11.72 1.03
CA GLY A 96 -3.48 12.72 0.01
C GLY A 96 -2.67 12.17 -1.17
N GLY A 97 -2.73 10.86 -1.43
CA GLY A 97 -1.94 10.20 -2.46
C GLY A 97 -0.50 9.89 -2.07
N ASN A 98 -0.15 9.98 -0.78
CA ASN A 98 1.16 9.55 -0.26
C ASN A 98 0.99 8.36 0.70
N PRO A 99 1.91 7.37 0.66
CA PRO A 99 1.92 6.27 1.61
C PRO A 99 2.34 6.77 3.00
N VAL A 100 1.66 6.27 4.03
CA VAL A 100 1.89 6.63 5.43
C VAL A 100 1.89 5.37 6.27
N LEU A 101 2.93 5.20 7.09
CA LEU A 101 3.04 4.15 8.09
C LEU A 101 3.02 4.78 9.49
N VAL A 102 2.21 4.21 10.37
CA VAL A 102 2.01 4.71 11.73
C VAL A 102 2.15 3.54 12.71
N LEU A 103 2.98 3.74 13.73
CA LEU A 103 3.06 2.86 14.89
C LEU A 103 2.25 3.48 16.04
N THR A 104 1.25 2.78 16.55
CA THR A 104 0.27 3.34 17.50
C THR A 104 -0.23 2.29 18.48
N ASP A 105 -0.53 2.68 19.72
CA ASP A 105 -1.19 1.80 20.73
C ASP A 105 -2.73 1.92 20.69
N GLY A 106 -3.24 2.66 19.70
CA GLY A 106 -4.66 2.99 19.54
C GLY A 106 -5.08 4.30 20.23
N GLU A 107 -4.31 4.78 21.20
CA GLU A 107 -4.53 6.06 21.89
C GLU A 107 -3.50 7.13 21.48
N ASN A 108 -2.24 6.75 21.30
CA ASN A 108 -1.11 7.60 20.99
C ASN A 108 -0.32 7.05 19.80
N THR A 109 0.08 7.97 18.90
CA THR A 109 1.05 7.67 17.85
C THR A 109 2.46 7.71 18.43
N LEU A 110 3.16 6.57 18.37
CA LEU A 110 4.56 6.47 18.77
C LEU A 110 5.47 7.04 17.67
N ALA A 111 5.24 6.62 16.44
CA ALA A 111 6.03 7.03 15.29
C ALA A 111 5.15 7.10 14.03
N ARG A 112 5.54 7.97 13.10
CA ARG A 112 4.86 8.17 11.82
C ARG A 112 5.88 8.48 10.74
N PHE A 113 5.81 7.75 9.64
CA PHE A 113 6.68 7.87 8.49
C PHE A 113 5.85 8.04 7.21
N GLU A 114 6.35 8.81 6.25
CA GLU A 114 5.62 9.15 5.02
C GLU A 114 6.53 9.08 3.79
N GLY A 115 5.96 8.67 2.67
CA GLY A 115 6.66 8.58 1.38
C GLY A 115 7.30 7.22 1.11
N GLU A 116 7.99 7.12 -0.02
CA GLU A 116 8.51 5.86 -0.60
C GLU A 116 9.53 5.13 0.30
N ARG A 117 10.11 5.81 1.29
CA ARG A 117 11.07 5.23 2.24
C ARG A 117 10.47 4.90 3.60
N ALA A 118 9.18 5.17 3.81
CA ALA A 118 8.57 5.04 5.13
C ALA A 118 8.62 3.61 5.67
N TYR A 119 8.59 2.59 4.80
CA TYR A 119 8.66 1.20 5.21
C TYR A 119 10.06 0.84 5.74
N GLY A 120 11.12 1.11 4.97
CA GLY A 120 12.49 0.99 5.48
C GLY A 120 12.74 1.80 6.75
N GLU A 121 12.29 3.05 6.81
CA GLU A 121 12.47 3.93 7.98
C GLU A 121 11.79 3.36 9.25
N ILE A 122 10.61 2.75 9.14
CA ILE A 122 9.96 2.14 10.30
C ILE A 122 10.62 0.82 10.73
N LEU A 123 11.12 0.02 9.79
CA LEU A 123 11.88 -1.19 10.11
C LEU A 123 13.18 -0.85 10.84
N GLU A 124 13.90 0.18 10.41
CA GLU A 124 15.08 0.70 11.10
C GLU A 124 14.72 1.17 12.52
N TYR A 125 13.61 1.91 12.66
CA TYR A 125 13.14 2.38 13.97
C TYR A 125 12.86 1.22 14.95
N LEU A 126 12.24 0.14 14.46
CA LEU A 126 11.92 -1.05 15.25
C LEU A 126 13.16 -1.85 15.65
N ASP A 127 14.18 -1.94 14.79
CA ASP A 127 15.45 -2.59 15.12
C ASP A 127 16.23 -1.81 16.20
N GLU A 128 16.16 -0.48 16.16
CA GLU A 128 16.77 0.40 17.17
C GLU A 128 16.01 0.39 18.52
N HIS A 129 14.73 0.03 18.52
CA HIS A 129 13.83 0.07 19.69
C HIS A 129 13.01 -1.24 19.84
N PRO A 130 13.63 -2.35 20.26
CA PRO A 130 12.99 -3.67 20.38
C PRO A 130 12.08 -3.82 21.60
#